data_AF-A0AAF0R3G3-F1
#
_entry.id   AF-A0AAF0R3G3-F1
#
_cell.length_a   1.000
_cell.length_b   1.000
_cell.length_c   1.000
_cell.angle_alpha   90.00
_cell.angle_beta   90.00
_cell.angle_gamma   90.00
#
_symmetry.space_group_name_H-M   'P 1'
#
loop_
_entity.id
_entity.type
_entity.pdbx_description
1 polymer ?
#
loop_
_entity_poly.entity_id
_entity_poly.type
_entity_poly.pdbx_seq_one_letter_code
_entity_poly.pdbx_strand_id
1 'polypeptide(L)'
;MISKGCIYHLVRVMDVESETPSLESVSIVNEFSKISPDDLPGIPSEKEIDFGIDLLPNTQPISIPPYSTTRKQRMAPAKLKELKEQLKNLLDKVFIRPSISSWGAPVLFVRKKDGSLRMCINYRQLNKVPVMNTYPLLRIDDLFDQLQGAIYFSKIDLRLGYHQLIVKGVEIPKTAFRTRYGHYEFVVMSFGLTNALATFVDLINRVFRQYLDMFVIVFINDILIYSRSEDEHVDHLTILLQVLKDQQLLAKFSKCEFWLRFIAFLGHIVSRKGIEVDSKKMDAVKSWPRPLTTPNIRSFLGWPVTIRGLLRNFPPLLLY
;
A
#
# COMPACT_ATOMS: atom_id res chain seq x y z
N MET A 1 -14.56 -11.06 -18.41
CA MET A 1 -14.46 -9.62 -18.74
C MET A 1 -14.59 -8.80 -17.46
N ILE A 2 -13.46 -8.52 -16.81
CA ILE A 2 -13.40 -7.69 -15.60
C ILE A 2 -12.84 -6.35 -16.05
N SER A 3 -13.71 -5.35 -16.22
CA SER A 3 -13.31 -3.99 -16.53
C SER A 3 -13.91 -3.05 -15.50
N LYS A 4 -13.05 -2.16 -14.98
CA LYS A 4 -13.33 -0.99 -14.13
C LYS A 4 -13.40 -1.23 -12.62
N GLY A 5 -12.24 -1.02 -11.98
CA GLY A 5 -12.09 -0.10 -10.85
C GLY A 5 -12.95 -0.36 -9.61
N CYS A 6 -12.64 -1.42 -8.86
CA CYS A 6 -13.06 -1.52 -7.47
C CYS A 6 -12.11 -0.70 -6.60
N ILE A 7 -12.64 0.36 -5.97
CA ILE A 7 -11.94 1.09 -4.91
C ILE A 7 -12.20 0.34 -3.61
N TYR A 8 -11.19 -0.37 -3.10
CA TYR A 8 -11.26 -0.97 -1.78
C TYR A 8 -11.20 0.14 -0.73
N HIS A 9 -12.27 0.35 0.02
CA HIS A 9 -12.26 1.19 1.22
C HIS A 9 -11.86 0.31 2.42
N LEU A 10 -10.58 0.32 2.77
CA LEU A 10 -10.11 -0.13 4.09
C LEU A 10 -10.59 0.90 5.11
N VAL A 11 -11.64 0.57 5.85
CA VAL A 11 -12.08 1.32 7.02
C VAL A 11 -11.06 1.03 8.12
N ARG A 12 -10.26 2.04 8.49
CA ARG A 12 -9.40 1.99 9.68
C ARG A 12 -10.28 2.31 10.88
N VAL A 13 -10.68 1.29 11.63
CA VAL A 13 -11.33 1.47 12.93
C VAL A 13 -10.22 1.54 13.96
N MET A 14 -9.98 2.73 14.51
CA MET A 14 -9.19 2.87 15.73
C MET A 14 -10.11 2.57 16.92
N ASP A 15 -9.62 1.77 17.85
CA ASP A 15 -10.30 1.53 19.12
C ASP A 15 -10.13 2.74 20.06
N VAL A 16 -11.19 3.01 20.84
CA VAL A 16 -11.27 4.07 21.84
C VAL A 16 -11.31 3.48 23.25
N GLU A 17 -11.40 2.14 23.40
CA GLU A 17 -11.72 1.51 24.69
C GLU A 17 -10.74 0.44 25.21
N SER A 18 -9.64 0.14 24.51
CA SER A 18 -8.49 -0.56 25.10
C SER A 18 -7.33 0.41 25.30
N GLU A 19 -6.71 0.39 26.48
CA GLU A 19 -5.43 1.06 26.71
C GLU A 19 -4.40 0.40 25.77
N THR A 20 -4.29 0.90 24.53
CA THR A 20 -3.16 0.55 23.67
C THR A 20 -1.92 1.00 24.44
N PRO A 21 -1.01 0.09 24.84
CA PRO A 21 0.21 0.51 25.50
C PRO A 21 0.89 1.52 24.58
N SER A 22 1.24 2.69 25.13
CA SER A 22 1.94 3.71 24.36
C SER A 22 3.21 3.10 23.78
N LEU A 23 3.66 3.58 22.61
CA LEU A 23 4.87 3.08 21.95
C LEU A 23 6.08 3.03 22.91
N GLU A 24 6.09 3.94 23.89
CA GLU A 24 7.12 4.09 24.92
C GLU A 24 7.09 2.99 26.00
N SER A 25 5.92 2.39 26.24
CA SER A 25 5.69 1.37 27.26
C SER A 25 6.10 -0.05 26.82
N VAL A 26 6.30 -0.27 25.51
CA VAL A 26 6.82 -1.53 24.97
C VAL A 26 8.32 -1.39 24.71
N SER A 27 9.15 -1.88 25.64
CA SER A 27 10.62 -1.66 25.62
C SER A 27 11.26 -1.96 24.26
N ILE A 28 10.90 -3.09 23.65
CA ILE A 28 11.46 -3.55 22.37
C ILE A 28 11.08 -2.61 21.22
N VAL A 29 9.83 -2.15 21.18
CA VAL A 29 9.35 -1.23 20.14
C VAL A 29 9.97 0.15 20.32
N ASN A 30 10.12 0.62 21.56
CA ASN A 30 10.76 1.89 21.87
C ASN A 30 12.24 1.91 21.47
N GLU A 31 12.98 0.85 21.79
CA GLU A 31 14.37 0.69 21.34
C GLU A 31 14.47 0.69 19.81
N PHE A 32 13.58 -0.03 19.14
CA PHE A 32 13.56 -0.09 17.69
C PHE A 32 13.16 1.24 17.02
N SER A 33 12.20 1.95 17.60
CA SER A 33 11.76 3.25 17.10
C SER A 33 12.85 4.32 17.23
N LYS A 34 13.73 4.22 18.23
CA LYS A 34 14.86 5.15 18.42
C LYS A 34 15.96 4.97 17.37
N ILE A 35 16.11 3.76 16.84
CA ILE A 35 17.17 3.42 15.86
C ILE A 35 16.69 3.47 14.40
N SER A 36 15.38 3.47 14.17
CA SER A 36 14.82 3.53 12.82
C SER A 36 14.66 4.98 12.37
N PRO A 37 15.24 5.39 11.23
CA PRO A 37 15.10 6.76 10.75
C PRO A 37 13.66 7.07 10.32
N ASP A 38 13.22 8.31 10.61
CA ASP A 38 11.90 8.82 10.20
C ASP A 38 11.74 8.99 8.68
N ASP A 39 12.83 8.90 7.92
CA ASP A 39 12.83 8.98 6.47
C ASP A 39 13.93 8.12 5.85
N LEU A 40 13.76 7.73 4.59
CA LEU A 40 14.78 6.96 3.87
C LEU A 40 16.02 7.84 3.66
N PRO A 41 17.21 7.42 4.13
CA PRO A 41 18.43 8.23 4.05
C PRO A 41 19.02 8.31 2.63
N GLY A 42 18.57 7.46 1.71
CA GLY A 42 19.07 7.39 0.33
C GLY A 42 18.55 6.15 -0.39
N ILE A 43 19.26 5.72 -1.43
CA ILE A 43 18.93 4.51 -2.20
C ILE A 43 18.86 3.29 -1.27
N PRO A 44 17.81 2.46 -1.36
CA PRO A 44 17.70 1.22 -0.60
C PRO A 44 18.88 0.28 -0.85
N SER A 45 19.17 -0.61 0.11
CA SER A 45 20.03 -1.76 -0.16
C SER A 45 19.43 -2.67 -1.23
N GLU A 46 20.31 -3.35 -1.98
CA GLU A 46 19.90 -4.39 -2.91
C GLU A 46 19.03 -5.45 -2.20
N LYS A 47 17.96 -5.85 -2.88
CA LYS A 47 16.98 -6.83 -2.39
C LYS A 47 17.03 -8.08 -3.27
N GLU A 48 16.41 -9.15 -2.80
CA GLU A 48 16.24 -10.37 -3.59
C GLU A 48 15.48 -10.11 -4.91
N ILE A 49 14.64 -9.08 -4.95
CA ILE A 49 13.91 -8.67 -6.14
C ILE A 49 14.07 -7.18 -6.43
N ASP A 50 14.18 -6.87 -7.71
CA ASP A 50 14.08 -5.51 -8.25
C ASP A 50 12.76 -5.30 -8.95
N PHE A 51 12.28 -4.05 -8.97
CA PHE A 51 11.08 -3.68 -9.67
C PHE A 51 11.29 -3.66 -11.19
N GLY A 52 10.48 -4.46 -11.91
CA GLY A 52 10.48 -4.55 -13.37
C GLY A 52 9.21 -3.98 -14.01
N ILE A 53 9.35 -3.43 -15.22
CA ILE A 53 8.24 -2.92 -16.04
C ILE A 53 8.20 -3.71 -17.36
N ASP A 54 7.82 -4.98 -17.27
CA ASP A 54 7.74 -5.87 -18.42
C ASP A 54 6.64 -5.39 -19.37
N LEU A 55 7.05 -4.96 -20.57
CA LEU A 55 6.14 -4.41 -21.57
C LEU A 55 5.68 -5.50 -22.54
N LEU A 56 4.50 -5.32 -23.15
CA LEU A 56 4.09 -6.12 -24.29
C LEU A 56 5.14 -6.05 -25.42
N PRO A 57 5.35 -7.14 -26.19
CA PRO A 57 6.29 -7.14 -27.30
C PRO A 57 6.05 -5.98 -28.27
N ASN A 58 7.12 -5.39 -28.80
CA ASN A 58 7.10 -4.28 -29.75
C ASN A 58 6.51 -2.95 -29.23
N THR A 59 6.37 -2.78 -27.91
CA THR A 59 5.93 -1.50 -27.33
C THR A 59 6.93 -0.39 -27.62
N GLN A 60 6.47 0.66 -28.30
CA GLN A 60 7.25 1.86 -28.57
C GLN A 60 7.31 2.79 -27.35
N PRO A 61 8.37 3.62 -27.20
CA PRO A 61 8.47 4.58 -26.12
C PRO A 61 7.29 5.56 -26.08
N ILE A 62 6.68 5.70 -24.91
CA ILE A 62 5.58 6.65 -24.68
C ILE A 62 6.16 7.96 -24.16
N SER A 63 5.98 9.03 -24.91
CA SER A 63 6.50 10.36 -24.60
C SER A 63 5.40 11.41 -24.65
N ILE A 64 5.05 11.95 -23.50
CA ILE A 64 3.96 12.92 -23.33
C ILE A 64 4.58 14.25 -22.85
N PRO A 65 4.24 15.39 -23.47
CA PRO A 65 4.77 16.68 -23.06
C PRO A 65 4.26 17.09 -21.65
N PRO A 66 5.02 17.90 -20.89
CA PRO A 66 4.57 18.42 -19.61
C PRO A 66 3.26 19.20 -19.75
N TYR A 67 2.34 19.08 -18.80
CA TYR A 67 1.07 19.82 -18.84
C TYR A 67 1.26 21.35 -18.87
N SER A 68 2.38 21.86 -18.39
CA SER A 68 2.70 23.29 -18.43
C SER A 68 2.93 23.87 -19.84
N THR A 69 3.10 23.03 -20.88
CA THR A 69 3.29 23.50 -22.26
C THR A 69 1.99 23.87 -22.95
N THR A 70 0.83 23.49 -22.40
CA THR A 70 -0.48 23.81 -22.97
C THR A 70 -1.06 25.06 -22.30
N ARG A 71 -1.55 26.02 -23.10
CA ARG A 71 -2.08 27.32 -22.61
C ARG A 71 -3.16 27.18 -21.52
N LYS A 72 -3.96 26.10 -21.56
CA LYS A 72 -5.01 25.76 -20.57
C LYS A 72 -4.50 25.13 -19.26
N GLN A 73 -3.25 24.70 -19.17
CA GLN A 73 -2.70 23.93 -18.04
C GLN A 73 -1.39 24.50 -17.48
N ARG A 74 -1.15 25.80 -17.72
CA ARG A 74 -0.01 26.53 -17.16
C ARG A 74 -0.04 26.46 -15.64
N MET A 75 1.05 26.00 -15.04
CA MET A 75 1.14 25.89 -13.57
C MET A 75 1.24 27.27 -12.94
N ALA A 76 0.44 27.50 -11.90
CA ALA A 76 0.53 28.69 -11.06
C ALA A 76 1.91 28.79 -10.37
N PRO A 77 2.40 29.99 -10.03
CA PRO A 77 3.71 30.19 -9.41
C PRO A 77 3.95 29.34 -8.15
N ALA A 78 2.93 29.20 -7.28
CA ALA A 78 3.02 28.37 -6.07
C ALA A 78 3.29 26.88 -6.40
N LYS A 79 2.63 26.32 -7.42
CA LYS A 79 2.87 24.93 -7.87
C LYS A 79 4.27 24.75 -8.45
N LEU A 80 4.81 25.80 -9.09
CA LEU A 80 6.16 25.76 -9.65
C LEU A 80 7.25 25.82 -8.58
N LYS A 81 7.02 26.55 -7.47
CA LYS A 81 7.89 26.55 -6.29
C LYS A 81 7.90 25.16 -5.65
N GLU A 82 6.72 24.61 -5.38
CA GLU A 82 6.56 23.26 -4.84
C GLU A 82 7.24 22.19 -5.72
N LEU A 83 7.09 22.30 -7.05
CA LEU A 83 7.74 21.38 -7.99
C LEU A 83 9.26 21.40 -7.85
N LYS A 84 9.87 22.58 -7.68
CA LYS A 84 11.33 22.68 -7.48
C LYS A 84 11.74 22.05 -6.16
N GLU A 85 11.00 22.31 -5.08
CA GLU A 85 11.30 21.78 -3.75
C GLU A 85 11.21 20.24 -3.72
N GLN A 86 10.14 19.67 -4.29
CA GLN A 86 9.99 18.21 -4.35
C GLN A 86 11.02 17.56 -5.29
N LEU A 87 11.35 18.18 -6.44
CA LEU A 87 12.42 17.70 -7.31
C LEU A 87 13.78 17.70 -6.61
N LYS A 88 14.11 18.79 -5.90
CA LYS A 88 15.35 18.90 -5.15
C LYS A 88 15.45 17.79 -4.10
N ASN A 89 14.39 17.58 -3.31
CA ASN A 89 14.36 16.51 -2.32
C ASN A 89 14.58 15.12 -2.94
N LEU A 90 13.94 14.83 -4.08
CA LEU A 90 14.14 13.55 -4.79
C LEU A 90 15.57 13.39 -5.35
N LEU A 91 16.21 14.47 -5.80
CA LEU A 91 17.59 14.48 -6.27
C LEU A 91 18.58 14.32 -5.11
N ASP A 92 18.38 15.05 -4.01
CA ASP A 92 19.24 15.00 -2.82
C ASP A 92 19.25 13.59 -2.20
N LYS A 93 18.12 12.87 -2.27
CA LYS A 93 18.00 11.46 -1.87
C LYS A 93 18.48 10.46 -2.92
N VAL A 94 18.87 10.93 -4.10
CA VAL A 94 19.28 10.12 -5.25
C VAL A 94 18.18 9.13 -5.69
N PHE A 95 16.90 9.46 -5.46
CA PHE A 95 15.77 8.67 -5.95
C PHE A 95 15.49 8.88 -7.43
N ILE A 96 15.89 10.05 -7.93
CA ILE A 96 15.82 10.39 -9.34
C ILE A 96 17.17 10.87 -9.83
N ARG A 97 17.38 10.78 -11.15
CA ARG A 97 18.53 11.36 -11.85
C ARG A 97 18.10 12.02 -13.15
N PRO A 98 18.89 12.94 -13.72
CA PRO A 98 18.64 13.46 -15.07
C PRO A 98 18.55 12.33 -16.09
N SER A 99 17.60 12.43 -17.03
CA SER A 99 17.32 11.40 -18.02
C SER A 99 17.44 11.93 -19.45
N ILE A 100 18.02 11.10 -20.32
CA ILE A 100 18.01 11.26 -21.79
C ILE A 100 17.04 10.27 -22.47
N SER A 101 16.18 9.62 -21.68
CA SER A 101 15.25 8.60 -22.17
C SER A 101 14.31 9.13 -23.26
N SER A 102 13.94 8.24 -24.19
CA SER A 102 12.87 8.50 -25.17
C SER A 102 11.48 8.53 -24.52
N TRP A 103 11.32 7.88 -23.37
CA TRP A 103 10.09 7.88 -22.58
C TRP A 103 9.87 9.23 -21.91
N GLY A 104 8.64 9.49 -21.47
CA GLY A 104 8.36 10.70 -20.70
C GLY A 104 6.91 10.79 -20.26
N ALA A 105 6.66 10.68 -18.96
CA ALA A 105 5.36 10.95 -18.36
C ALA A 105 5.27 12.40 -17.85
N PRO A 106 4.09 13.06 -17.89
CA PRO A 106 3.95 14.42 -17.37
C PRO A 106 3.70 14.40 -15.86
N VAL A 107 4.13 15.46 -15.18
CA VAL A 107 3.87 15.66 -13.75
C VAL A 107 2.51 16.33 -13.52
N LEU A 108 1.77 15.85 -12.53
CA LEU A 108 0.57 16.49 -12.00
C LEU A 108 0.65 16.66 -10.48
N PHE A 109 -0.18 17.55 -9.93
CA PHE A 109 -0.31 17.75 -8.50
C PHE A 109 -1.66 17.29 -7.98
N VAL A 110 -1.64 16.55 -6.87
CA VAL A 110 -2.83 16.18 -6.11
C VAL A 110 -2.78 16.89 -4.76
N ARG A 111 -3.90 17.44 -4.31
CA ARG A 111 -4.01 18.00 -2.95
C ARG A 111 -4.16 16.88 -1.94
N LYS A 112 -3.34 16.90 -0.89
CA LYS A 112 -3.52 16.06 0.29
C LYS A 112 -4.67 16.60 1.16
N LYS A 113 -5.09 15.81 2.15
CA LYS A 113 -6.14 16.20 3.11
C LYS A 113 -5.74 17.43 3.93
N ASP A 114 -4.45 17.58 4.22
CA ASP A 114 -3.86 18.73 4.93
C ASP A 114 -3.71 19.99 4.06
N GLY A 115 -4.18 19.97 2.81
CA GLY A 115 -4.05 21.08 1.85
C GLY A 115 -2.71 21.15 1.12
N SER A 116 -1.68 20.42 1.56
CA SER A 116 -0.38 20.37 0.89
C SER A 116 -0.47 19.70 -0.48
N LEU A 117 0.47 20.02 -1.36
CA LEU A 117 0.52 19.47 -2.71
C LEU A 117 1.43 18.22 -2.75
N ARG A 118 1.01 17.18 -3.47
CA ARG A 118 1.82 15.99 -3.77
C ARG A 118 2.12 15.96 -5.26
N MET A 119 3.40 15.94 -5.61
CA MET A 119 3.85 15.64 -6.96
C MET A 119 3.52 14.18 -7.30
N CYS A 120 2.83 13.97 -8.41
CA CYS A 120 2.54 12.64 -8.94
C CYS A 120 2.97 12.58 -10.40
N ILE A 121 3.59 11.48 -10.81
CA ILE A 121 3.89 11.22 -12.20
C ILE A 121 2.68 10.55 -12.84
N ASN A 122 2.24 11.06 -13.99
CA ASN A 122 1.08 10.51 -14.67
C ASN A 122 1.47 9.35 -15.61
N TYR A 123 1.67 8.17 -15.03
CA TYR A 123 1.95 6.95 -15.77
C TYR A 123 0.73 6.32 -16.47
N ARG A 124 -0.42 7.00 -16.58
CA ARG A 124 -1.64 6.39 -17.15
C ARG A 124 -1.47 5.75 -18.52
N GLN A 125 -0.65 6.33 -19.40
CA GLN A 125 -0.38 5.72 -20.71
C GLN A 125 0.61 4.56 -20.59
N LEU A 126 1.67 4.75 -19.79
CA LEU A 126 2.63 3.68 -19.49
C LEU A 126 1.97 2.47 -18.83
N ASN A 127 0.95 2.67 -18.00
CA ASN A 127 0.27 1.62 -17.25
C ASN A 127 -0.65 0.72 -18.09
N LYS A 128 -0.91 1.07 -19.36
CA LYS A 128 -1.78 0.28 -20.27
C LYS A 128 -1.05 -0.84 -21.00
N VAL A 129 0.27 -0.69 -21.15
CA VAL A 129 1.14 -1.55 -21.94
C VAL A 129 1.95 -2.59 -21.15
N PRO A 130 2.09 -2.58 -19.81
CA PRO A 130 2.84 -3.62 -19.12
C PRO A 130 2.04 -4.91 -19.10
N VAL A 131 2.75 -6.04 -19.09
CA VAL A 131 2.17 -7.34 -18.77
C VAL A 131 1.72 -7.30 -17.32
N MET A 132 0.42 -7.53 -17.09
CA MET A 132 -0.15 -7.48 -15.75
C MET A 132 0.39 -8.63 -14.91
N ASN A 133 1.03 -8.31 -13.78
CA ASN A 133 1.42 -9.31 -12.81
C ASN A 133 0.19 -9.63 -11.95
N THR A 134 -0.36 -10.84 -12.13
CA THR A 134 -1.44 -11.35 -11.28
C THR A 134 -0.80 -12.04 -10.08
N TYR A 135 -0.25 -11.26 -9.15
CA TYR A 135 0.26 -11.81 -7.91
C TYR A 135 -0.92 -12.41 -7.12
N PRO A 136 -0.86 -13.68 -6.71
CA PRO A 136 -1.95 -14.31 -6.00
C PRO A 136 -2.12 -13.65 -4.63
N LEU A 137 -3.27 -13.04 -4.40
CA LEU A 137 -3.66 -12.60 -3.06
C LEU A 137 -4.17 -13.82 -2.29
N LEU A 138 -3.74 -13.95 -1.03
CA LEU A 138 -4.27 -14.95 -0.11
C LEU A 138 -5.79 -14.81 0.01
N ARG A 139 -6.49 -15.93 0.06
CA ARG A 139 -7.95 -15.90 0.27
C ARG A 139 -8.21 -15.43 1.69
N ILE A 140 -9.29 -14.67 1.84
CA ILE A 140 -9.69 -14.11 3.12
C ILE A 140 -9.94 -15.23 4.14
N ASP A 141 -10.56 -16.34 3.71
CA ASP A 141 -10.85 -17.48 4.58
C ASP A 141 -9.55 -18.15 5.08
N ASP A 142 -8.56 -18.34 4.21
CA ASP A 142 -7.25 -18.91 4.59
C ASP A 142 -6.55 -18.04 5.64
N LEU A 143 -6.62 -16.70 5.49
CA LEU A 143 -6.07 -15.76 6.47
C LEU A 143 -6.79 -15.84 7.82
N PHE A 144 -8.09 -16.09 7.81
CA PHE A 144 -8.89 -16.20 9.03
C PHE A 144 -8.64 -17.50 9.78
N ASP A 145 -8.44 -18.61 9.07
CA ASP A 145 -8.11 -19.89 9.68
C ASP A 145 -6.78 -19.83 10.45
N GLN A 146 -5.79 -19.08 9.95
CA GLN A 146 -4.52 -18.85 10.64
C GLN A 146 -4.66 -18.10 11.95
N LEU A 147 -5.65 -17.21 12.04
CA LEU A 147 -5.87 -16.37 13.22
C LEU A 147 -6.65 -17.10 14.34
N GLN A 148 -7.12 -18.32 14.10
CA GLN A 148 -7.88 -19.07 15.09
C GLN A 148 -7.04 -19.38 16.35
N GLY A 149 -7.61 -19.05 17.51
CA GLY A 149 -6.98 -19.26 18.81
C GLY A 149 -5.91 -18.23 19.18
N ALA A 150 -5.61 -17.26 18.32
CA ALA A 150 -4.76 -16.14 18.66
C ALA A 150 -5.45 -15.23 19.69
N ILE A 151 -4.66 -14.71 20.63
CA ILE A 151 -5.13 -13.88 21.75
C ILE A 151 -4.51 -12.48 21.69
N TYR A 152 -3.29 -12.39 21.18
CA TYR A 152 -2.55 -11.13 21.04
C TYR A 152 -2.27 -10.85 19.57
N PHE A 153 -2.44 -9.59 19.19
CA PHE A 153 -2.26 -9.12 17.83
C PHE A 153 -1.43 -7.83 17.82
N SER A 154 -0.58 -7.70 16.81
CA SER A 154 0.10 -6.44 16.49
C SER A 154 0.05 -6.20 14.99
N LYS A 155 -0.08 -4.95 14.59
CA LYS A 155 -0.21 -4.52 13.21
C LYS A 155 0.86 -3.50 12.88
N ILE A 156 1.68 -3.82 11.89
CA ILE A 156 2.77 -2.97 11.45
C ILE A 156 2.44 -2.42 10.06
N ASP A 157 2.19 -1.11 10.01
CA ASP A 157 2.01 -0.37 8.75
C ASP A 157 3.42 -0.15 8.18
N LEU A 158 3.78 -0.94 7.17
CA LEU A 158 4.99 -0.66 6.42
C LEU A 158 4.79 0.69 5.74
N ARG A 159 5.78 1.57 5.87
CA ARG A 159 5.77 2.80 5.11
C ARG A 159 5.79 2.38 3.65
N LEU A 160 4.73 2.66 2.90
CA LEU A 160 4.74 2.52 1.45
C LEU A 160 5.62 3.60 0.82
N GLY A 161 6.90 3.58 1.14
CA GLY A 161 7.91 4.12 0.28
C GLY A 161 8.02 3.16 -0.87
N TYR A 162 7.32 3.44 -1.97
CA TYR A 162 7.65 2.80 -3.25
C TYR A 162 9.16 2.95 -3.51
N HIS A 163 9.75 4.03 -2.99
CA HIS A 163 11.18 4.28 -2.97
C HIS A 163 12.04 3.30 -2.14
N GLN A 164 11.46 2.27 -1.51
CA GLN A 164 12.19 1.22 -0.77
C GLN A 164 12.68 0.07 -1.67
N LEU A 165 12.26 0.03 -2.94
CA LEU A 165 12.69 -0.98 -3.90
C LEU A 165 13.40 -0.32 -5.08
N ILE A 166 14.48 -0.92 -5.55
CA ILE A 166 15.23 -0.44 -6.72
C ILE A 166 14.48 -0.82 -8.00
N VAL A 167 14.56 0.03 -9.04
CA VAL A 167 14.10 -0.32 -10.39
C VAL A 167 15.23 -1.03 -11.12
N LYS A 168 14.94 -2.15 -11.78
CA LYS A 168 15.91 -2.85 -12.63
C LYS A 168 16.59 -1.88 -13.59
N GLY A 169 17.91 -1.93 -13.73
CA GLY A 169 18.67 -0.93 -14.52
C GLY A 169 18.13 -0.71 -15.94
N VAL A 170 17.73 -1.79 -16.62
CA VAL A 170 17.15 -1.76 -17.98
C VAL A 170 15.75 -1.13 -18.05
N GLU A 171 15.07 -1.05 -16.91
CA GLU A 171 13.69 -0.58 -16.75
C GLU A 171 13.62 0.89 -16.32
N ILE A 172 14.71 1.43 -15.73
CA ILE A 172 14.82 2.83 -15.28
C ILE A 172 14.35 3.83 -16.34
N PRO A 173 14.77 3.75 -17.63
CA PRO A 173 14.38 4.73 -18.63
C PRO A 173 12.86 4.82 -18.84
N LYS A 174 12.10 3.76 -18.56
CA LYS A 174 10.63 3.74 -18.71
C LYS A 174 9.92 4.57 -17.64
N THR A 175 10.58 4.81 -16.50
CA THR A 175 10.07 5.68 -15.42
C THR A 175 10.29 7.17 -15.68
N ALA A 176 10.88 7.51 -16.83
CA ALA A 176 11.23 8.89 -17.12
C ALA A 176 10.00 9.81 -17.16
N PHE A 177 10.16 11.02 -16.61
CA PHE A 177 9.12 12.01 -16.48
C PHE A 177 9.64 13.42 -16.79
N ARG A 178 8.76 14.20 -17.42
CA ARG A 178 9.08 15.52 -17.97
C ARG A 178 8.49 16.61 -17.10
N THR A 179 9.33 17.60 -16.82
CA THR A 179 8.97 18.80 -16.07
C THR A 179 9.35 20.05 -16.85
N ARG A 180 8.95 21.22 -16.34
CA ARG A 180 9.44 22.51 -16.87
C ARG A 180 10.97 22.67 -16.69
N TYR A 181 11.57 22.00 -15.72
CA TYR A 181 12.96 22.17 -15.32
C TYR A 181 13.88 21.04 -15.82
N GLY A 182 13.40 20.19 -16.71
CA GLY A 182 14.18 19.10 -17.28
C GLY A 182 13.45 17.76 -17.26
N HIS A 183 14.23 16.76 -17.65
CA HIS A 183 13.80 15.38 -17.79
C HIS A 183 14.53 14.52 -16.77
N TYR A 184 13.79 13.71 -16.02
CA TYR A 184 14.31 12.93 -14.91
C TYR A 184 13.75 11.51 -14.97
N GLU A 185 14.44 10.55 -14.39
CA GLU A 185 14.01 9.15 -14.26
C GLU A 185 14.22 8.67 -12.83
N PHE A 186 13.38 7.74 -12.40
CA PHE A 186 13.44 7.15 -11.07
C PHE A 186 14.36 5.92 -11.07
N VAL A 187 15.30 5.88 -10.12
CA VAL A 187 16.15 4.69 -9.88
C VAL A 187 15.53 3.76 -8.83
N VAL A 188 14.58 4.27 -8.06
CA VAL A 188 13.76 3.51 -7.10
C VAL A 188 12.31 3.48 -7.55
N MET A 189 11.57 2.44 -7.20
CA MET A 189 10.18 2.28 -7.61
C MET A 189 9.36 3.52 -7.20
N SER A 190 8.56 4.05 -8.14
CA SER A 190 7.80 5.28 -7.93
C SER A 190 6.30 5.02 -7.88
N PHE A 191 5.58 5.91 -7.22
CA PHE A 191 4.13 5.81 -7.12
C PHE A 191 3.46 5.89 -8.49
N GLY A 192 2.40 5.10 -8.65
CA GLY A 192 1.53 5.16 -9.82
C GLY A 192 1.94 4.25 -10.97
N LEU A 193 3.01 3.45 -10.83
CA LEU A 193 3.36 2.40 -11.78
C LEU A 193 2.47 1.16 -11.57
N THR A 194 2.03 0.54 -12.67
CA THR A 194 1.39 -0.79 -12.65
C THR A 194 2.33 -1.83 -12.03
N ASN A 195 1.78 -2.85 -11.36
CA ASN A 195 2.51 -3.94 -10.68
C ASN A 195 3.39 -3.52 -9.49
N ALA A 196 3.54 -2.23 -9.19
CA ALA A 196 4.36 -1.75 -8.08
C ALA A 196 3.92 -2.35 -6.74
N LEU A 197 2.60 -2.36 -6.49
CA LEU A 197 2.04 -2.97 -5.29
C LEU A 197 2.27 -4.49 -5.26
N ALA A 198 2.02 -5.18 -6.37
CA ALA A 198 2.21 -6.63 -6.46
C ALA A 198 3.67 -7.03 -6.19
N THR A 199 4.62 -6.27 -6.72
CA THR A 199 6.05 -6.50 -6.52
C THR A 199 6.44 -6.23 -5.06
N PHE A 200 5.92 -5.16 -4.46
CA PHE A 200 6.17 -4.89 -3.04
C PHE A 200 5.61 -6.01 -2.16
N VAL A 201 4.41 -6.50 -2.44
CA VAL A 201 3.82 -7.63 -1.71
C VAL A 201 4.64 -8.91 -1.89
N ASP A 202 5.15 -9.20 -3.09
CA ASP A 202 6.07 -10.34 -3.32
C ASP A 202 7.35 -10.20 -2.48
N LEU A 203 7.97 -9.01 -2.45
CA LEU A 203 9.14 -8.75 -1.60
C LEU A 203 8.86 -9.08 -0.14
N ILE A 204 7.77 -8.52 0.41
CA ILE A 204 7.46 -8.72 1.84
C ILE A 204 7.16 -10.20 2.11
N ASN A 205 6.45 -10.90 1.21
CA ASN A 205 6.23 -12.34 1.36
C ASN A 205 7.53 -13.16 1.32
N ARG A 206 8.51 -12.79 0.48
CA ARG A 206 9.82 -13.45 0.46
C ARG A 206 10.60 -13.22 1.74
N VAL A 207 10.64 -11.97 2.20
CA VAL A 207 11.32 -11.57 3.44
C VAL A 207 10.76 -12.32 4.65
N PHE A 208 9.43 -12.46 4.73
CA PHE A 208 8.77 -13.12 5.85
C PHE A 208 8.44 -14.59 5.58
N ARG A 209 8.92 -15.18 4.48
CA ARG A 209 8.51 -16.54 4.03
C ARG A 209 8.60 -17.59 5.12
N GLN A 210 9.67 -17.54 5.93
CA GLN A 210 9.91 -18.50 7.02
C GLN A 210 8.97 -18.33 8.23
N TYR A 211 8.22 -17.24 8.30
CA TYR A 211 7.30 -16.90 9.39
C TYR A 211 5.83 -16.82 8.93
N LEU A 212 5.59 -16.92 7.62
CA LEU A 212 4.25 -17.08 7.05
C LEU A 212 3.64 -18.37 7.59
N ASP A 213 2.32 -18.34 7.79
CA ASP A 213 1.51 -19.45 8.33
C ASP A 213 1.86 -19.87 9.77
N MET A 214 2.85 -19.22 10.41
CA MET A 214 3.22 -19.44 11.80
C MET A 214 2.66 -18.35 12.71
N PHE A 215 3.12 -17.12 12.52
CA PHE A 215 2.72 -15.96 13.33
C PHE A 215 2.65 -14.64 12.54
N VAL A 216 2.95 -14.67 11.24
CA VAL A 216 2.96 -13.48 10.36
C VAL A 216 1.96 -13.65 9.23
N ILE A 217 1.11 -12.64 9.04
CA ILE A 217 0.26 -12.46 7.86
C ILE A 217 0.67 -11.17 7.15
N VAL A 218 1.03 -11.29 5.88
CA VAL A 218 1.34 -10.14 5.02
C VAL A 218 0.11 -9.79 4.20
N PHE A 219 -0.44 -8.59 4.41
CA PHE A 219 -1.59 -8.11 3.65
C PHE A 219 -1.34 -6.71 3.08
N ILE A 220 -0.98 -6.66 1.80
CA ILE A 220 -0.79 -5.44 1.03
C ILE A 220 0.32 -4.54 1.63
N ASN A 221 -0.04 -3.68 2.58
CA ASN A 221 0.88 -2.72 3.22
C ASN A 221 1.04 -2.98 4.72
N ASP A 222 0.24 -3.90 5.27
CA ASP A 222 0.19 -4.20 6.69
C ASP A 222 0.81 -5.58 6.92
N ILE A 223 1.68 -5.68 7.92
CA ILE A 223 2.11 -6.96 8.48
C ILE A 223 1.35 -7.17 9.79
N LEU A 224 0.57 -8.24 9.85
CA LEU A 224 -0.16 -8.67 11.03
C LEU A 224 0.64 -9.76 11.75
N ILE A 225 0.83 -9.57 13.03
CA ILE A 225 1.44 -10.52 13.95
C ILE A 225 0.34 -11.04 14.87
N TYR A 226 0.30 -12.36 15.07
CA TYR A 226 -0.67 -12.98 15.96
C TYR A 226 0.02 -14.03 16.85
N SER A 227 -0.43 -14.19 18.09
CA SER A 227 0.20 -15.08 19.08
C SER A 227 -0.79 -15.59 20.11
N ARG A 228 -0.51 -16.74 20.74
CA ARG A 228 -1.43 -17.38 21.69
C ARG A 228 -1.13 -16.99 23.13
N SER A 229 0.11 -16.65 23.46
CA SER A 229 0.52 -16.13 24.76
C SER A 229 1.24 -14.79 24.64
N GLU A 230 1.44 -14.13 25.78
CA GLU A 230 2.20 -12.88 25.86
C GLU A 230 3.68 -13.09 25.55
N ASP A 231 4.27 -14.14 26.13
CA ASP A 231 5.68 -14.50 25.94
C ASP A 231 5.99 -14.80 24.47
N GLU A 232 5.12 -15.59 23.80
CA GLU A 232 5.23 -15.82 22.36
C GLU A 232 5.16 -14.51 21.57
N HIS A 233 4.30 -13.58 21.99
CA HIS A 233 4.10 -12.34 21.26
C HIS A 233 5.33 -11.42 21.34
N VAL A 234 6.01 -11.41 22.50
CA VAL A 234 7.29 -10.73 22.70
C VAL A 234 8.36 -11.29 21.76
N ASP A 235 8.49 -12.61 21.68
CA ASP A 235 9.45 -13.28 20.80
C ASP A 235 9.14 -12.98 19.32
N HIS A 236 7.87 -13.10 18.92
CA HIS A 236 7.44 -12.84 17.55
C HIS A 236 7.68 -11.40 17.10
N LEU A 237 7.42 -10.40 17.96
CA LEU A 237 7.77 -9.01 17.63
C LEU A 237 9.27 -8.81 17.54
N THR A 238 10.04 -9.42 18.45
CA THR A 238 11.50 -9.29 18.44
C THR A 238 12.08 -9.80 17.12
N ILE A 239 11.64 -11.00 16.70
CA ILE A 239 12.03 -11.60 15.43
C ILE A 239 11.62 -10.69 14.26
N LEU A 240 10.38 -10.22 14.23
CA LEU A 240 9.89 -9.43 13.11
C LEU A 240 10.62 -8.08 13.01
N LEU A 241 10.81 -7.38 14.13
CA LEU A 241 11.53 -6.12 14.15
C LEU A 241 12.97 -6.32 13.69
N GLN A 242 13.63 -7.37 14.15
CA GLN A 242 14.97 -7.73 13.70
C GLN A 242 15.01 -7.96 12.18
N VAL A 243 14.06 -8.70 11.62
CA VAL A 243 13.94 -8.91 10.17
C VAL A 243 13.75 -7.59 9.42
N LEU A 244 12.90 -6.69 9.92
CA LEU A 244 12.72 -5.37 9.30
C LEU A 244 14.02 -4.56 9.30
N LYS A 245 14.81 -4.62 10.38
CA LYS A 245 16.11 -3.94 10.48
C LYS A 245 17.13 -4.52 9.51
N ASP A 246 17.26 -5.85 9.48
CA ASP A 246 18.22 -6.54 8.61
C ASP A 246 17.88 -6.31 7.14
N GLN A 247 16.58 -6.28 6.82
CA GLN A 247 16.08 -5.95 5.49
C GLN A 247 15.91 -4.44 5.28
N GLN A 248 16.34 -3.57 6.19
CA GLN A 248 16.23 -2.11 6.07
C GLN A 248 14.84 -1.62 5.59
N LEU A 249 13.79 -2.30 6.03
CA LEU A 249 12.40 -1.98 5.69
C LEU A 249 11.85 -1.01 6.74
N LEU A 250 11.39 0.16 6.28
CA LEU A 250 10.87 1.18 7.19
C LEU A 250 9.40 0.97 7.49
N ALA A 251 9.08 0.82 8.78
CA ALA A 251 7.73 0.88 9.31
C ALA A 251 7.34 2.33 9.64
N LYS A 252 6.04 2.65 9.54
CA LYS A 252 5.50 3.91 10.04
C LYS A 252 4.94 3.69 11.44
N PHE A 253 5.79 3.83 12.46
CA PHE A 253 5.43 3.58 13.87
C PHE A 253 4.21 4.37 14.33
N SER A 254 4.02 5.61 13.86
CA SER A 254 2.84 6.44 14.15
C SER A 254 1.50 5.84 13.69
N LYS A 255 1.53 4.72 12.96
CA LYS A 255 0.39 4.02 12.39
C LYS A 255 0.36 2.55 12.76
N CYS A 256 1.40 2.05 13.41
CA CYS A 256 1.46 0.70 13.92
C CYS A 256 0.64 0.61 15.20
N GLU A 257 0.08 -0.57 15.47
CA GLU A 257 -0.75 -0.85 16.63
C GLU A 257 -0.16 -2.10 17.29
N PHE A 258 0.09 -2.07 18.58
CA PHE A 258 0.78 -3.14 19.30
C PHE A 258 -0.08 -3.66 20.46
N TRP A 259 0.13 -4.93 20.80
CA TRP A 259 -0.43 -5.61 21.97
C TRP A 259 -1.97 -5.57 22.04
N LEU A 260 -2.62 -5.64 20.89
CA LEU A 260 -4.07 -5.66 20.80
C LEU A 260 -4.63 -7.02 21.22
N ARG A 261 -5.77 -7.02 21.93
CA ARG A 261 -6.52 -8.23 22.29
C ARG A 261 -7.54 -8.64 21.23
N PHE A 262 -7.81 -7.74 20.31
CA PHE A 262 -8.64 -7.95 19.13
C PHE A 262 -8.17 -7.03 18.01
N ILE A 263 -8.47 -7.37 16.76
CA ILE A 263 -8.06 -6.56 15.62
C ILE A 263 -9.16 -6.48 14.57
N ALA A 264 -9.37 -5.28 14.03
CA ALA A 264 -10.17 -5.07 12.85
C ALA A 264 -9.35 -5.44 11.60
N PHE A 265 -9.65 -6.60 11.00
CA PHE A 265 -8.96 -7.12 9.83
C PHE A 265 -9.96 -7.47 8.74
N LEU A 266 -9.78 -6.91 7.54
CA LEU A 266 -10.63 -7.14 6.35
C LEU A 266 -12.14 -6.88 6.53
N GLY A 267 -12.54 -6.15 7.59
CA GLY A 267 -13.95 -5.90 7.93
C GLY A 267 -14.55 -6.82 8.97
N HIS A 268 -13.71 -7.65 9.59
CA HIS A 268 -14.06 -8.51 10.69
C HIS A 268 -13.26 -8.08 11.93
N ILE A 269 -13.82 -8.35 13.10
CA ILE A 269 -13.14 -8.20 14.38
C ILE A 269 -12.67 -9.60 14.77
N VAL A 270 -11.35 -9.77 14.83
CA VAL A 270 -10.73 -11.03 15.25
C VAL A 270 -10.33 -10.88 16.70
N SER A 271 -10.74 -11.82 17.55
CA SER A 271 -10.40 -11.84 18.98
C SER A 271 -10.24 -13.27 19.48
N ARG A 272 -9.88 -13.43 20.75
CA ARG A 272 -9.88 -14.74 21.43
C ARG A 272 -11.22 -15.49 21.33
N LYS A 273 -12.35 -14.77 21.24
CA LYS A 273 -13.70 -15.37 21.13
C LYS A 273 -13.98 -15.93 19.73
N GLY A 274 -13.14 -15.59 18.75
CA GLY A 274 -13.32 -15.93 17.34
C GLY A 274 -13.42 -14.68 16.47
N ILE A 275 -13.96 -14.88 15.27
CA ILE A 275 -14.08 -13.87 14.23
C ILE A 275 -15.52 -13.39 14.19
N GLU A 276 -15.72 -12.11 14.48
CA GLU A 276 -17.01 -11.42 14.45
C GLU A 276 -17.05 -10.42 13.29
N VAL A 277 -18.24 -10.05 12.85
CA VAL A 277 -18.39 -8.99 11.84
C VAL A 277 -18.31 -7.63 12.52
N ASP A 278 -17.59 -6.70 11.92
CA ASP A 278 -17.54 -5.32 12.42
C ASP A 278 -18.95 -4.69 12.42
N SER A 279 -19.45 -4.36 13.61
CA SER A 279 -20.77 -3.76 13.82
C SER A 279 -20.93 -2.45 13.04
N LYS A 280 -19.86 -1.68 12.84
CA LYS A 280 -19.89 -0.43 12.05
C LYS A 280 -20.20 -0.70 10.58
N LYS A 281 -19.75 -1.82 10.03
CA LYS A 281 -20.13 -2.24 8.66
C LYS A 281 -21.57 -2.70 8.61
N MET A 282 -22.03 -3.44 9.61
CA MET A 282 -23.43 -3.86 9.70
C MET A 282 -24.38 -2.67 9.79
N ASP A 283 -24.03 -1.66 10.59
CA ASP A 283 -24.85 -0.46 10.75
C ASP A 283 -24.86 0.38 9.48
N ALA A 284 -23.73 0.48 8.77
CA ALA A 284 -23.67 1.14 7.48
C ALA A 284 -24.52 0.45 6.39
N VAL A 285 -24.71 -0.87 6.46
CA VAL A 285 -25.66 -1.61 5.61
C VAL A 285 -27.10 -1.34 6.04
N LYS A 286 -27.40 -1.38 7.34
CA LYS A 286 -28.75 -1.09 7.86
C LYS A 286 -29.21 0.33 7.56
N SER A 287 -28.29 1.29 7.59
CA SER A 287 -28.56 2.69 7.27
C SER A 287 -28.47 3.01 5.77
N TRP A 288 -28.20 2.02 4.92
CA TRP A 288 -28.01 2.29 3.49
C TRP A 288 -29.34 2.70 2.86
N PRO A 289 -29.42 3.89 2.22
CA PRO A 289 -30.65 4.34 1.60
C PRO A 289 -31.04 3.40 0.46
N ARG A 290 -32.32 3.03 0.39
CA ARG A 290 -32.84 2.12 -0.63
C ARG A 290 -32.39 2.59 -2.03
N PRO A 291 -31.58 1.80 -2.77
CA PRO A 291 -31.08 2.26 -4.05
C PRO A 291 -32.22 2.30 -5.08
N LEU A 292 -32.51 3.50 -5.61
CA LEU A 292 -33.60 3.73 -6.57
C LEU A 292 -33.13 3.79 -8.03
N THR A 293 -31.81 3.78 -8.28
CA THR A 293 -31.23 3.97 -9.61
C THR A 293 -30.22 2.86 -9.93
N THR A 294 -30.07 2.50 -11.21
CA THR A 294 -29.15 1.44 -11.66
C THR A 294 -27.69 1.66 -11.21
N PRO A 295 -27.11 2.88 -11.19
CA PRO A 295 -25.78 3.13 -10.63
C PRO A 295 -25.70 2.85 -9.12
N ASN A 296 -26.75 3.22 -8.37
CA ASN A 296 -26.81 2.97 -6.92
C ASN A 296 -27.00 1.49 -6.61
N ILE A 297 -27.77 0.77 -7.44
CA ILE A 297 -27.94 -0.67 -7.35
C ILE A 297 -26.60 -1.37 -7.65
N ARG A 298 -25.88 -0.98 -8.70
CA ARG A 298 -24.53 -1.52 -8.99
C ARG A 298 -23.52 -1.19 -7.90
N SER A 299 -23.60 0.00 -7.29
CA SER A 299 -22.78 0.39 -6.15
C SER A 299 -23.08 -0.47 -4.92
N PHE A 300 -24.37 -0.71 -4.63
CA PHE A 300 -24.82 -1.57 -3.54
C PHE A 300 -24.42 -3.04 -3.75
N LEU A 301 -24.63 -3.59 -4.96
CA LEU A 301 -24.25 -4.96 -5.32
C LEU A 301 -22.73 -5.16 -5.45
N GLY A 302 -22.00 -4.08 -5.76
CA GLY A 302 -20.54 -4.04 -5.83
C GLY A 302 -19.87 -3.76 -4.48
N TRP A 303 -20.65 -3.36 -3.46
CA TRP A 303 -20.18 -3.30 -2.08
C TRP A 303 -19.87 -4.73 -1.60
N PRO A 304 -18.79 -4.92 -0.82
CA PRO A 304 -17.91 -6.05 -1.03
C PRO A 304 -18.61 -7.41 -0.97
N VAL A 305 -18.29 -8.22 -1.98
CA VAL A 305 -18.42 -9.68 -2.03
C VAL A 305 -18.05 -10.38 -0.69
N THR A 306 -17.29 -9.72 0.19
CA THR A 306 -17.02 -10.09 1.59
C THR A 306 -18.27 -10.36 2.44
N ILE A 307 -19.42 -9.71 2.19
CA ILE A 307 -20.67 -9.97 2.93
C ILE A 307 -21.44 -11.18 2.38
N ARG A 308 -21.14 -11.67 1.16
CA ARG A 308 -21.84 -12.85 0.60
C ARG A 308 -21.60 -14.11 1.44
N GLY A 309 -20.44 -14.23 2.08
CA GLY A 309 -20.15 -15.31 3.04
C GLY A 309 -20.97 -15.21 4.33
N LEU A 310 -21.49 -14.03 4.68
CA LEU A 310 -22.30 -13.78 5.89
C LEU A 310 -23.77 -14.14 5.73
N LEU A 311 -24.22 -14.28 4.50
CA LEU A 311 -25.62 -14.50 4.17
C LEU A 311 -25.81 -15.94 3.72
N ARG A 312 -25.76 -16.88 4.67
CA ARG A 312 -25.98 -18.32 4.44
C ARG A 312 -27.29 -18.65 3.69
N ASN A 313 -28.21 -17.69 3.54
CA ASN A 313 -29.53 -17.86 2.92
C ASN A 313 -29.92 -16.76 1.92
N PHE A 314 -29.00 -16.11 1.19
CA PHE A 314 -29.44 -15.28 0.04
C PHE A 314 -29.85 -16.20 -1.12
N PRO A 315 -31.15 -16.27 -1.51
CA PRO A 315 -31.55 -17.05 -2.67
C PRO A 315 -30.94 -16.43 -3.94
N PRO A 316 -30.77 -17.20 -5.03
CA PRO A 316 -30.36 -16.69 -6.33
C PRO A 316 -31.53 -15.91 -6.96
N LEU A 317 -31.89 -14.77 -6.39
CA LEU A 317 -32.86 -13.87 -6.96
C LEU A 317 -32.16 -12.56 -7.28
N LEU A 318 -32.23 -12.20 -8.57
CA LEU A 318 -31.68 -11.02 -9.24
C LEU A 318 -30.34 -11.23 -9.97
N LEU A 319 -30.35 -12.19 -10.89
CA LEU A 319 -29.59 -12.11 -12.14
C LEU A 319 -30.57 -12.18 -13.32
N TYR A 320 -31.11 -11.04 -13.70
CA TYR A 320 -31.46 -10.66 -15.08
C TYR A 320 -31.11 -9.19 -15.26
#